data_AF-A0A954RM35-F1
#
_entry.id   AF-A0A954RM35-F1
#
_cell.length_a   1.000
_cell.length_b   1.000
_cell.length_c   1.000
_cell.angle_alpha   90.00
_cell.angle_beta   90.00
_cell.angle_gamma   90.00
#
_symmetry.space_group_name_H-M   'P 1'
#
loop_
_entity.id
_entity.type
_entity.pdbx_description
1 polymer ?
#
loop_
_entity_poly.entity_id
_entity_poly.type
_entity_poly.pdbx_seq_one_letter_code
_entity_poly.pdbx_strand_id
1 'polypeptide(L)'
;MAYFPEGQVDSDVDIAAGDINGDEQVDVVASQSFSRGESQMLVFENDGQGNFVSAPLEIDAVGIVALGDISGNGEIDIINLLSH
;
A
#
# COMPACT_ATOMS: atom_id res chain seq x y z
N MET A 1 -35.41 2.86 14.78
CA MET A 1 -34.67 1.94 13.90
C MET A 1 -34.41 2.68 12.61
N ALA A 2 -33.14 2.96 12.29
CA ALA A 2 -32.78 3.65 11.06
C ALA A 2 -32.31 2.60 10.04
N TYR A 3 -32.92 2.63 8.86
CA TYR A 3 -32.57 1.81 7.70
C TYR A 3 -31.52 2.56 6.90
N PHE A 4 -30.34 1.95 6.69
CA PHE A 4 -29.30 2.48 5.81
C PHE A 4 -29.29 1.62 4.53
N PRO A 5 -29.74 2.14 3.38
CA PRO A 5 -29.83 1.39 2.14
C PRO A 5 -28.43 1.09 1.59
N GLU A 6 -28.31 -0.11 1.00
CA GLU A 6 -27.08 -0.68 0.46
C GLU A 6 -26.41 0.23 -0.58
N GLY A 7 -25.14 0.46 -0.29
CA GLY A 7 -24.13 1.07 -1.12
C GLY A 7 -22.83 1.02 -0.33
N GLN A 8 -22.45 -0.17 0.15
CA GLN A 8 -21.11 -0.37 0.68
C GLN A 8 -20.16 -0.07 -0.47
N VAL A 9 -19.51 1.09 -0.39
CA VAL A 9 -18.27 1.34 -1.12
C VAL A 9 -17.23 0.54 -0.35
N ASP A 10 -17.16 -0.76 -0.66
CA ASP A 10 -16.10 -1.61 -0.12
C ASP A 10 -14.86 -1.25 -0.93
N SER A 11 -14.16 -0.22 -0.45
CA SER A 11 -12.81 0.08 -0.87
C SER A 11 -11.92 -0.16 0.32
N ASP A 12 -11.21 -1.28 0.31
CA ASP A 12 -10.19 -1.56 1.30
C ASP A 12 -8.97 -0.70 1.00
N VAL A 13 -8.47 -0.04 2.04
CA VAL A 13 -7.23 0.71 2.00
C VAL A 13 -6.34 0.20 3.11
N ASP A 14 -5.10 -0.12 2.76
CA ASP A 14 -4.06 -0.42 3.75
C ASP A 14 -2.81 0.41 3.48
N ILE A 15 -2.04 0.67 4.53
CA ILE A 15 -0.82 1.47 4.48
C ILE A 15 0.28 0.86 5.33
N ALA A 16 1.51 0.93 4.83
CA ALA A 16 2.71 0.63 5.61
C ALA A 16 3.76 1.72 5.37
N ALA A 17 4.65 1.91 6.34
CA ALA A 17 5.69 2.92 6.30
C ALA A 17 7.05 2.33 6.67
N GLY A 18 8.09 2.72 5.96
CA GLY A 18 9.45 2.21 6.12
C GLY A 18 10.38 2.87 5.10
N ASP A 19 11.69 2.66 5.24
CA ASP A 19 12.68 3.09 4.26
C ASP A 19 12.68 2.10 3.09
N ILE A 20 11.90 2.39 2.05
CA ILE A 20 11.63 1.46 0.95
C ILE A 20 12.71 1.56 -0.12
N ASN A 21 13.24 2.76 -0.35
CA ASN A 21 14.26 3.02 -1.37
C ASN A 21 15.72 2.96 -0.83
N GLY A 22 15.91 2.84 0.49
CA GLY A 22 17.21 2.72 1.14
C GLY A 22 17.95 4.05 1.34
N ASP A 23 17.24 5.17 1.39
CA ASP A 23 17.81 6.52 1.53
C ASP A 23 17.82 7.07 2.97
N GLU A 24 17.48 6.23 3.96
CA GLU A 24 17.33 6.55 5.38
C GLU A 24 16.13 7.44 5.72
N GLN A 25 15.23 7.70 4.76
CA GLN A 25 13.99 8.43 4.97
C GLN A 25 12.78 7.50 5.02
N VAL A 26 11.74 7.90 5.76
CA VAL A 26 10.52 7.09 5.86
C VAL A 26 9.63 7.35 4.64
N ASP A 27 9.48 6.33 3.82
CA ASP A 27 8.54 6.24 2.71
C ASP A 27 7.20 5.62 3.16
N VAL A 28 6.22 5.66 2.26
CA VAL A 28 4.89 5.06 2.47
C VAL A 28 4.51 4.19 1.29
N VAL A 29 4.00 2.99 1.55
CA VAL A 29 3.25 2.21 0.56
C VAL A 29 1.78 2.21 0.93
N ALA A 30 0.91 2.40 -0.06
CA ALA A 30 -0.53 2.31 0.10
C ALA A 30 -1.11 1.31 -0.89
N SER A 31 -2.05 0.49 -0.43
CA SER A 31 -2.86 -0.36 -1.28
C SER A 31 -4.30 0.11 -1.25
N GLN A 32 -4.98 0.02 -2.39
CA GLN A 32 -6.40 0.31 -2.50
C GLN A 32 -7.10 -0.67 -3.43
N SER A 33 -8.13 -1.32 -2.92
CA SER A 33 -9.07 -2.11 -3.72
C SER A 33 -10.28 -1.25 -4.05
N PHE A 34 -10.77 -1.34 -5.29
CA PHE A 34 -11.98 -0.66 -5.73
C PHE A 34 -13.08 -1.69 -5.98
N SER A 35 -14.34 -1.30 -5.75
CA SER A 35 -15.50 -2.18 -5.86
C SER A 35 -15.77 -2.76 -7.26
N ARG A 36 -14.98 -2.39 -8.27
CA ARG A 36 -15.06 -2.91 -9.65
C ARG A 36 -14.01 -3.99 -9.96
N GLY A 37 -13.27 -4.46 -8.95
CA GLY A 37 -12.16 -5.40 -9.13
C GLY A 37 -10.88 -4.74 -9.65
N GLU A 38 -10.84 -3.40 -9.63
CA GLU A 38 -9.61 -2.65 -9.86
C GLU A 38 -8.82 -2.59 -8.55
N SER A 39 -7.51 -2.63 -8.63
CA SER A 39 -6.60 -2.60 -7.49
C SER A 39 -5.42 -1.70 -7.83
N GLN A 40 -4.95 -0.93 -6.85
CA GLN A 40 -3.80 -0.06 -7.03
C GLN A 40 -2.89 -0.14 -5.81
N MET A 41 -1.59 -0.24 -6.05
CA MET A 41 -0.58 0.00 -5.03
C MET A 41 0.34 1.13 -5.47
N LEU A 42 0.61 2.05 -4.55
CA LEU A 42 1.45 3.22 -4.75
C LEU A 42 2.55 3.21 -3.69
N VAL A 43 3.78 3.51 -4.12
CA VAL A 43 4.87 3.88 -3.22
C VAL A 43 5.02 5.39 -3.28
N PHE A 44 5.11 6.03 -2.13
CA PHE A 44 5.36 7.44 -1.93
C PHE A 44 6.74 7.61 -1.30
N GLU A 45 7.70 7.99 -2.13
CA GLU A 45 9.08 8.24 -1.71
C GLU A 45 9.20 9.63 -1.08
N ASN A 46 9.81 9.71 0.10
CA ASN A 46 9.92 10.93 0.89
C ASN A 46 11.32 11.54 0.76
N ASP A 47 11.41 12.82 0.38
CA ASP A 47 12.70 13.53 0.29
C ASP A 47 13.29 13.94 1.66
N GLY A 48 12.71 13.48 2.76
CA GLY A 48 13.10 13.80 4.13
C GLY A 48 12.62 15.16 4.64
N GLN A 49 11.99 15.96 3.78
CA GLN A 49 11.35 17.23 4.15
C GLN A 49 9.82 17.12 4.13
N GLY A 50 9.29 15.91 3.89
CA GLY A 50 7.87 15.65 3.76
C GLY A 50 7.32 15.95 2.38
N ASN A 51 8.18 16.10 1.36
CA ASN A 51 7.74 16.11 -0.03
C ASN A 51 7.73 14.67 -0.56
N PHE A 52 6.61 14.26 -1.13
CA PHE A 52 6.42 12.89 -1.60
C PHE A 52 6.31 12.83 -3.12
N VAL A 53 6.99 11.86 -3.73
CA VAL A 53 6.81 11.47 -5.13
C VAL A 53 6.20 10.08 -5.18
N SER A 54 5.09 9.92 -5.90
CA SER A 54 4.38 8.65 -5.98
C SER A 54 4.68 7.88 -7.26
N ALA A 55 4.92 6.58 -7.15
CA ALA A 55 5.03 5.66 -8.28
C ALA A 55 4.07 4.46 -8.12
N PRO A 56 3.35 4.06 -9.19
CA PRO A 56 2.51 2.86 -9.16
C PRO A 56 3.37 1.59 -9.17
N LEU A 57 2.94 0.60 -8.38
CA LEU A 57 3.39 -0.77 -8.49
C LEU A 57 2.34 -1.55 -9.29
N GLU A 58 2.79 -2.17 -10.38
CA GLU A 58 1.96 -3.05 -11.20
C GLU A 58 1.71 -4.36 -10.45
N ILE A 59 0.48 -4.54 -9.98
CA ILE A 59 0.06 -5.73 -9.23
C ILE A 59 -1.35 -6.15 -9.67
N ASP A 60 -1.61 -7.46 -9.64
CA ASP A 60 -2.88 -8.02 -10.12
C ASP A 60 -4.04 -7.86 -9.13
N ALA A 61 -3.73 -7.77 -7.83
CA ALA A 61 -4.71 -7.61 -6.76
C ALA A 61 -4.03 -7.02 -5.52
N VAL A 62 -4.78 -6.28 -4.70
CA VAL A 62 -4.31 -5.77 -3.41
C VAL A 62 -5.03 -6.41 -2.23
N GLY A 63 -4.32 -6.49 -1.10
CA GLY A 63 -4.89 -6.69 0.22
C GLY A 63 -4.05 -6.00 1.29
N ILE A 64 -3.69 -6.74 2.33
CA ILE A 64 -2.86 -6.24 3.43
C ILE A 64 -1.42 -6.06 2.97
N VAL A 65 -0.80 -4.95 3.37
CA VAL A 65 0.59 -4.64 3.05
C VAL A 65 1.47 -4.76 4.29
N ALA A 66 2.60 -5.45 4.15
CA ALA A 66 3.64 -5.51 5.16
C ALA A 66 5.01 -5.20 4.56
N LEU A 67 5.93 -4.72 5.39
CA LEU A 67 7.30 -4.37 5.02
C LEU A 67 8.29 -5.17 5.86
N GLY A 68 9.40 -5.59 5.26
CA GLY A 68 10.56 -6.15 5.97
C GLY A 68 11.61 -6.73 5.02
N ASP A 69 12.86 -6.83 5.48
CA ASP A 69 13.93 -7.55 4.75
C ASP A 69 13.76 -9.07 4.95
N ILE A 70 12.96 -9.68 4.08
CA ILE A 70 12.68 -11.12 4.08
C ILE A 70 13.75 -11.86 3.27
N SER A 71 14.27 -11.22 2.22
CA SER A 71 15.29 -11.80 1.36
C SER A 71 16.67 -11.88 2.03
N GLY A 72 16.92 -11.06 3.05
CA GLY A 72 18.18 -10.97 3.79
C GLY A 72 19.26 -10.20 3.03
N ASN A 73 18.87 -9.34 2.09
CA ASN A 73 19.78 -8.55 1.27
C ASN A 73 20.04 -7.14 1.82
N GLY A 74 19.35 -6.76 2.90
CA GLY A 74 19.43 -5.42 3.50
C GLY A 74 18.53 -4.38 2.84
N GLU A 75 17.69 -4.76 1.88
CA GLU A 75 16.66 -3.92 1.28
C GLU A 75 15.28 -4.31 1.84
N ILE A 76 14.34 -3.38 1.91
CA ILE A 76 12.99 -3.67 2.37
C ILE A 76 12.19 -4.35 1.26
N ASP A 77 11.67 -5.54 1.55
CA ASP A 77 10.67 -6.20 0.71
C ASP A 77 9.26 -5.68 1.03
N ILE A 78 8.43 -5.54 -0.01
CA ILE A 78 6.99 -5.26 0.09
C ILE A 78 6.23 -6.57 -0.06
N ILE A 79 5.40 -6.91 0.93
CA ILE A 79 4.58 -8.10 0.94
C ILE A 79 3.12 -7.69 0.83
N ASN A 80 2.45 -8.21 -0.18
CA ASN A 80 1.01 -8.05 -0.38
C ASN A 80 0.30 -9.39 -0.13
N LEU A 81 -0.64 -9.41 0.81
CA LEU A 81 -1.44 -10.59 1.13
C LEU A 81 -2.89 -10.39 0.70
N LEU A 82 -3.33 -11.21 -0.25
CA LEU A 82 -4.72 -11.29 -0.65
C LEU A 82 -5.48 -12.29 0.25
N SER A 83 -6.48 -11.83 0.99
CA SER A 83 -7.43 -12.72 1.65
C SER A 83 -8.58 -13.09 0.70
N HIS A 84 -8.83 -14.39 0.52
CA HIS A 84 -9.91 -14.94 -0.32
C HIS A 84 -11.15 -15.29 0.52
#